data_AF-A0A6J1X771-F1
#
_entry.id   AF-A0A6J1X771-F1
#
_cell.length_a   1.000
_cell.length_b   1.000
_cell.length_c   1.000
_cell.angle_alpha   90.00
_cell.angle_beta   90.00
_cell.angle_gamma   90.00
#
_symmetry.space_group_name_H-M   'P 1'
#
loop_
_entity.id
_entity.type
_entity.pdbx_description
1 polymer ?
#
loop_
_entity_poly.entity_id
_entity_poly.type
_entity_poly.pdbx_seq_one_letter_code
_entity_poly.pdbx_strand_id
1 'polypeptide(L)'
;TTSYSASVVLAGILPLKLKAIEQAELYLIKRGESLDVLPGREFESRTPVSLLPHPTDRKAISFKIIGSQTELDEIVDNNWPRFYTDGSKIEGKVGASVSCWLDGKEIFVTSFRLEDFCSVFQAELAAILKAIETMCKKPKFQSANILSDSRSALESIADPCPLHPLTMAIRQKLQNLVQSGGKVQFYWVKAHVGILGNERADDLAKTAALKKKTKPIYDRFPLTYAKKQIREKSLDKWQNLYTETNTAAITKMFLPDVRKAYKIVKEIDIDNTTTHLLTGHGGNRSYLHRFKLMDSPS
;
A
#
# COMPACT_ATOMS: atom_id res chain seq x y z
N THR A 1 34.96 15.19 19.83
CA THR A 1 33.85 15.48 18.90
C THR A 1 33.42 14.20 18.24
N THR A 2 32.14 13.83 18.35
CA THR A 2 31.61 12.59 17.74
C THR A 2 31.58 12.71 16.22
N SER A 3 32.01 11.69 15.50
CA SER A 3 32.00 11.68 14.04
C SER A 3 30.58 11.71 13.47
N TYR A 4 30.38 12.39 12.33
CA TYR A 4 29.11 12.44 11.61
C TYR A 4 28.45 11.06 11.43
N SER A 5 29.21 10.06 10.99
CA SER A 5 28.71 8.71 10.73
C SER A 5 28.18 8.03 11.99
N ALA A 6 28.86 8.19 13.14
CA ALA A 6 28.39 7.68 14.42
C ALA A 6 27.11 8.40 14.88
N SER A 7 27.09 9.74 14.79
CA SER A 7 25.95 10.54 15.24
C SER A 7 24.67 10.22 14.47
N VAL A 8 24.76 10.03 13.16
CA VAL A 8 23.59 9.74 12.31
C VAL A 8 23.02 8.35 12.60
N VAL A 9 23.89 7.35 12.84
CA VAL A 9 23.46 5.99 13.24
C VAL A 9 22.80 6.02 14.62
N LEU A 10 23.40 6.69 15.60
CA LEU A 10 22.84 6.82 16.96
C LEU A 10 21.57 7.66 17.02
N ALA A 11 21.38 8.60 16.09
CA ALA A 11 20.13 9.32 15.96
C ALA A 11 19.05 8.53 15.22
N GLY A 12 19.39 7.40 14.58
CA GLY A 12 18.45 6.61 13.78
C GLY A 12 17.90 7.35 12.56
N ILE A 13 18.60 8.39 12.08
CA ILE A 13 18.18 9.19 10.93
C ILE A 13 19.01 8.82 9.70
N LEU A 14 18.42 8.97 8.52
CA LEU A 14 19.17 8.76 7.28
C LEU A 14 20.13 9.94 7.05
N PRO A 15 21.37 9.73 6.55
CA PRO A 15 22.25 10.82 6.14
C PRO A 15 21.55 11.81 5.21
N LEU A 16 21.74 13.11 5.47
CA LEU A 16 21.02 14.19 4.79
C LEU A 16 21.13 14.11 3.25
N LYS A 17 22.34 13.82 2.74
CA LYS A 17 22.58 13.64 1.30
C LYS A 17 21.70 12.54 0.70
N LEU A 18 21.63 11.38 1.37
CA LEU A 18 20.79 10.27 0.92
C LEU A 18 19.31 10.65 1.01
N LYS A 19 18.92 11.38 2.06
CA LYS A 19 17.53 11.82 2.20
C LYS A 19 17.10 12.78 1.08
N ALA A 20 17.98 13.70 0.70
CA ALA A 20 17.75 14.60 -0.44
C ALA A 20 17.59 13.81 -1.75
N ILE A 21 18.43 12.80 -1.97
CA ILE A 21 18.31 11.89 -3.12
C ILE A 21 16.97 11.14 -3.10
N GLU A 22 16.54 10.59 -1.96
CA GLU A 22 15.22 9.94 -1.85
C GLU A 22 14.08 10.88 -2.29
N GLN A 23 14.12 12.14 -1.86
CA GLN A 23 13.08 13.12 -2.21
C GLN A 23 13.13 13.50 -3.69
N ALA A 24 14.32 13.66 -4.26
CA ALA A 24 14.50 13.95 -5.68
C ALA A 24 13.98 12.80 -6.55
N GLU A 25 14.37 11.55 -6.26
CA GLU A 25 13.88 10.36 -6.97
C GLU A 25 12.35 10.25 -6.88
N LEU A 26 11.78 10.45 -5.69
CA LEU A 26 10.32 10.40 -5.50
C LEU A 26 9.58 11.51 -6.25
N TYR A 27 10.17 12.70 -6.36
CA TYR A 27 9.61 13.82 -7.11
C TYR A 27 9.57 13.52 -8.61
N LEU A 28 10.66 12.97 -9.16
CA LEU A 28 10.78 12.57 -10.55
C LEU A 28 9.75 11.49 -10.92
N ILE A 29 9.61 10.45 -10.09
CA ILE A 29 8.62 9.38 -10.29
C ILE A 29 7.19 9.95 -10.35
N LYS A 30 6.86 10.90 -9.48
CA LYS A 30 5.55 11.56 -9.49
C LYS A 30 5.28 12.35 -10.78
N ARG A 31 6.32 12.70 -11.54
CA ARG A 31 6.23 13.38 -12.85
C ARG A 31 6.25 12.44 -14.04
N GLY A 32 6.30 11.12 -13.81
CA GLY A 32 6.24 10.11 -14.86
C GLY A 32 7.57 9.46 -15.20
N GLU A 33 8.65 9.79 -14.49
CA GLU A 33 9.91 9.06 -14.62
C GLU A 33 9.73 7.60 -14.15
N SER A 34 10.40 6.68 -14.85
CA SER A 34 10.35 5.26 -14.50
C SER A 34 11.13 4.99 -13.21
N LEU A 35 10.67 4.01 -12.46
CA LEU A 35 11.42 3.49 -11.31
C LEU A 35 12.49 2.50 -11.83
N ASP A 36 13.76 2.67 -11.45
CA ASP A 36 14.89 1.84 -11.94
C ASP A 36 14.62 0.33 -11.90
N VAL A 37 13.97 -0.15 -10.84
CA VAL A 37 13.66 -1.57 -10.64
C VAL A 37 12.48 -2.09 -11.46
N LEU A 38 11.71 -1.19 -12.09
CA LEU A 38 10.54 -1.50 -12.92
C LEU A 38 10.58 -0.64 -14.21
N PRO A 39 11.54 -0.89 -15.11
CA PRO A 39 11.66 -0.12 -16.35
C PRO A 39 10.40 -0.27 -17.20
N GLY A 40 9.88 0.84 -17.71
CA GLY A 40 8.70 0.87 -18.58
C GLY A 40 7.35 0.65 -17.87
N ARG A 41 7.32 0.52 -16.54
CA ARG A 41 6.06 0.51 -15.77
C ARG A 41 5.69 1.92 -15.34
N GLU A 42 4.40 2.22 -15.38
CA GLU A 42 3.88 3.52 -15.01
C GLU A 42 3.62 3.63 -13.51
N PHE A 43 3.91 4.82 -12.96
CA PHE A 43 3.45 5.18 -11.63
C PHE A 43 1.92 5.42 -11.65
N GLU A 44 1.22 4.94 -10.64
CA GLU A 44 -0.19 5.28 -10.41
C GLU A 44 -0.32 6.73 -9.93
N SER A 45 -0.31 7.65 -10.90
CA SER A 45 -0.47 9.07 -10.66
C SER A 45 -1.94 9.42 -10.32
N ARG A 46 -2.12 10.48 -9.54
CA ARG A 46 -3.44 11.02 -9.26
C ARG A 46 -4.05 11.55 -10.55
N THR A 47 -5.36 11.35 -10.71
CA THR A 47 -6.11 11.95 -11.80
C THR A 47 -6.05 13.48 -11.68
N PRO A 48 -5.70 14.21 -12.77
CA PRO A 48 -5.74 15.65 -12.78
C PRO A 48 -7.12 16.20 -12.43
N VAL A 49 -7.16 17.28 -11.64
CA VAL A 49 -8.41 17.94 -11.23
C VAL A 49 -9.22 18.42 -12.45
N SER A 50 -8.55 18.74 -13.55
CA SER A 50 -9.18 19.13 -14.82
C SER A 50 -10.00 18.02 -15.49
N LEU A 51 -9.75 16.74 -15.15
CA LEU A 51 -10.52 15.60 -15.65
C LEU A 51 -11.68 15.20 -14.73
N LEU A 52 -11.83 15.88 -13.59
CA LEU A 52 -12.98 15.65 -12.73
C LEU A 52 -14.25 16.19 -13.37
N PRO A 53 -15.41 15.53 -13.16
CA PRO A 53 -16.69 16.07 -13.55
C PRO A 53 -16.92 17.47 -12.97
N HIS A 54 -17.82 18.23 -13.62
CA HIS A 54 -18.27 19.51 -13.09
C HIS A 54 -18.76 19.35 -11.64
N PRO A 55 -18.50 20.30 -10.71
CA PRO A 55 -18.90 20.17 -9.32
C PRO A 55 -20.36 19.76 -9.08
N THR A 56 -21.29 20.24 -9.91
CA THR A 56 -22.72 19.87 -9.85
C THR A 56 -22.98 18.38 -10.15
N ASP A 57 -22.14 17.74 -10.96
CA ASP A 57 -22.28 16.33 -11.33
C ASP A 57 -21.60 15.38 -10.32
N ARG A 58 -20.90 15.93 -9.33
CA ARG A 58 -20.20 15.17 -8.28
C ARG A 58 -21.19 14.68 -7.22
N LYS A 59 -22.00 13.69 -7.60
CA LYS A 59 -22.95 13.05 -6.68
C LYS A 59 -22.20 12.24 -5.63
N ALA A 60 -22.56 12.42 -4.36
CA ALA A 60 -22.09 11.58 -3.28
C ALA A 60 -22.63 10.16 -3.47
N ILE A 61 -21.77 9.16 -3.25
CA ILE A 61 -22.18 7.75 -3.19
C ILE A 61 -22.17 7.36 -1.73
N SER A 62 -23.24 6.72 -1.26
CA SER A 62 -23.29 6.14 0.08
C SER A 62 -23.21 4.61 -0.01
N PHE A 63 -22.76 4.01 1.07
CA PHE A 63 -22.82 2.57 1.28
C PHE A 63 -23.42 2.29 2.66
N LYS A 64 -24.12 1.18 2.79
CA LYS A 64 -24.66 0.71 4.07
C LYS A 64 -23.68 -0.27 4.73
N ILE A 65 -23.74 -0.40 6.04
CA ILE A 65 -22.91 -1.32 6.82
C ILE A 65 -23.72 -2.57 7.12
N ILE A 66 -23.10 -3.74 6.93
CA ILE A 66 -23.68 -5.06 7.19
C ILE A 66 -22.71 -5.85 8.07
N GLY A 67 -23.15 -6.18 9.29
CA GLY A 67 -22.35 -6.86 10.30
C GLY A 67 -22.52 -8.38 10.33
N SER A 68 -23.60 -8.92 9.76
CA SER A 68 -23.94 -10.34 9.80
C SER A 68 -24.71 -10.82 8.57
N GLN A 69 -24.81 -12.14 8.38
CA GLN A 69 -25.62 -12.74 7.31
C GLN A 69 -27.12 -12.41 7.47
N THR A 70 -27.63 -12.35 8.71
CA THR A 70 -29.03 -12.00 8.98
C THR A 70 -29.35 -10.57 8.54
N GLU A 71 -28.51 -9.61 8.91
CA GLU A 71 -28.64 -8.22 8.44
C GLU A 71 -28.56 -8.11 6.92
N LEU A 72 -27.72 -8.93 6.29
CA LEU A 72 -27.57 -8.95 4.85
C LEU A 72 -28.88 -9.36 4.16
N ASP A 73 -29.55 -10.40 4.68
CA ASP A 73 -30.79 -10.93 4.09
C ASP A 73 -32.01 -10.04 4.36
N GLU A 74 -31.96 -9.19 5.40
CA GLU A 74 -33.00 -8.20 5.73
C GLU A 74 -32.84 -6.86 4.98
N ILE A 75 -31.60 -6.36 4.85
CA ILE A 75 -31.33 -4.98 4.38
C ILE A 75 -31.10 -4.93 2.86
N VAL A 76 -30.52 -5.98 2.28
CA VAL A 76 -30.14 -6.00 0.87
C VAL A 76 -31.31 -6.48 0.03
N ASP A 77 -31.64 -5.75 -1.04
CA ASP A 77 -32.72 -6.13 -1.96
C ASP A 77 -32.41 -7.49 -2.61
N ASN A 78 -33.26 -8.47 -2.33
CA ASN A 78 -33.15 -9.83 -2.84
C ASN A 78 -33.51 -9.96 -4.32
N ASN A 79 -34.20 -8.97 -4.90
CA ASN A 79 -34.54 -8.97 -6.32
C ASN A 79 -33.34 -8.66 -7.22
N TRP A 80 -32.25 -8.13 -6.65
CA TRP A 80 -31.05 -7.76 -7.39
C TRP A 80 -29.89 -8.71 -7.09
N PRO A 81 -29.10 -9.09 -8.10
CA PRO A 81 -27.92 -9.91 -7.91
C PRO A 81 -26.92 -9.21 -6.97
N ARG A 82 -26.29 -10.01 -6.11
CA ARG A 82 -25.29 -9.60 -5.12
C ARG A 82 -23.90 -9.90 -5.67
N PHE A 83 -23.13 -8.87 -6.03
CA PHE A 83 -21.74 -8.96 -6.44
C PHE A 83 -20.84 -8.78 -5.22
N TYR A 84 -20.25 -9.88 -4.76
CA TYR A 84 -19.19 -9.87 -3.76
C TYR A 84 -17.85 -9.66 -4.46
N THR A 85 -17.05 -8.75 -3.95
CA THR A 85 -15.75 -8.37 -4.52
C THR A 85 -14.68 -8.42 -3.45
N ASP A 86 -13.51 -8.93 -3.81
CA ASP A 86 -12.36 -9.02 -2.91
C ASP A 86 -11.03 -8.83 -3.67
N GLY A 87 -10.05 -8.23 -3.00
CA GLY A 87 -8.68 -8.10 -3.44
C GLY A 87 -7.69 -8.66 -2.42
N SER A 88 -6.90 -9.65 -2.82
CA SER A 88 -5.95 -10.32 -1.92
C SER A 88 -4.50 -10.11 -2.34
N LYS A 89 -3.63 -9.95 -1.33
CA LYS A 89 -2.17 -10.02 -1.48
C LYS A 89 -1.59 -11.09 -0.56
N ILE A 90 -1.07 -12.16 -1.15
CA ILE A 90 -0.53 -13.31 -0.43
C ILE A 90 0.81 -13.71 -1.06
N GLU A 91 1.83 -13.95 -0.22
CA GLU A 91 3.19 -14.30 -0.67
C GLU A 91 3.78 -13.31 -1.70
N GLY A 92 3.44 -12.03 -1.58
CA GLY A 92 3.89 -10.98 -2.50
C GLY A 92 3.14 -10.94 -3.84
N LYS A 93 2.25 -11.90 -4.13
CA LYS A 93 1.43 -11.93 -5.34
C LYS A 93 0.06 -11.30 -5.10
N VAL A 94 -0.52 -10.72 -6.15
CA VAL A 94 -1.78 -9.96 -6.04
C VAL A 94 -2.85 -10.55 -6.95
N GLY A 95 -4.04 -10.75 -6.38
CA GLY A 95 -5.21 -11.27 -7.07
C GLY A 95 -6.47 -10.54 -6.65
N ALA A 96 -7.47 -10.57 -7.50
CA ALA A 96 -8.78 -9.97 -7.25
C ALA A 96 -9.87 -10.84 -7.84
N SER A 97 -11.07 -10.75 -7.28
CA SER A 97 -12.19 -11.58 -7.70
C SER A 97 -13.53 -10.88 -7.60
N VAL A 98 -14.49 -11.43 -8.32
CA VAL A 98 -15.90 -11.06 -8.27
C VAL A 98 -16.72 -12.35 -8.29
N SER A 99 -17.56 -12.54 -7.29
CA SER A 99 -18.52 -13.63 -7.21
C SER A 99 -19.94 -13.05 -7.12
N CYS A 100 -20.80 -13.42 -8.06
CA CYS A 100 -22.15 -12.87 -8.21
C CYS A 100 -23.18 -13.94 -7.87
N TRP A 101 -24.09 -13.60 -6.96
CA TRP A 101 -25.10 -14.49 -6.42
C TRP A 101 -26.50 -13.94 -6.65
N LEU A 102 -27.45 -14.83 -6.93
CA LEU A 102 -28.88 -14.54 -6.99
C LEU A 102 -29.63 -15.74 -6.42
N ASP A 103 -30.61 -15.50 -5.55
CA ASP A 103 -31.43 -16.54 -4.90
C ASP A 103 -30.58 -17.66 -4.26
N GLY A 104 -29.51 -17.27 -3.56
CA GLY A 104 -28.60 -18.19 -2.87
C GLY A 104 -27.70 -19.03 -3.79
N LYS A 105 -27.67 -18.76 -5.10
CA LYS A 105 -26.85 -19.49 -6.08
C LYS A 105 -25.79 -18.58 -6.71
N GLU A 106 -24.57 -19.09 -6.85
CA GLU A 106 -23.48 -18.43 -7.58
C GLU A 106 -23.77 -18.49 -9.10
N ILE A 107 -24.12 -17.35 -9.70
CA ILE A 107 -24.54 -17.26 -11.11
C ILE A 107 -23.45 -16.72 -12.05
N PHE A 108 -22.41 -16.12 -11.49
CA PHE A 108 -21.25 -15.65 -12.25
C PHE A 108 -20.02 -15.52 -11.35
N VAL A 109 -18.86 -15.93 -11.88
CA VAL A 109 -17.57 -15.77 -11.21
C VAL A 109 -16.56 -15.24 -12.20
N THR A 110 -15.72 -14.33 -11.73
CA THR A 110 -14.46 -14.02 -12.38
C THR A 110 -13.38 -13.75 -11.35
N SER A 111 -12.14 -14.04 -11.71
CA SER A 111 -10.99 -13.64 -10.91
C SER A 111 -9.81 -13.38 -11.83
N PHE A 112 -8.86 -12.58 -11.38
CA PHE A 112 -7.76 -12.11 -12.22
C PHE A 112 -6.58 -11.69 -11.35
N ARG A 113 -5.42 -11.51 -12.01
CA ARG A 113 -4.21 -11.05 -11.34
C ARG A 113 -3.94 -9.59 -11.62
N LEU A 114 -3.29 -8.96 -10.66
CA LEU A 114 -2.61 -7.68 -10.81
C LEU A 114 -1.09 -7.95 -10.72
N GLU A 115 -0.28 -6.96 -11.07
CA GLU A 115 1.16 -7.08 -10.89
C GLU A 115 1.52 -7.21 -9.40
N ASP A 116 2.62 -7.93 -9.12
CA ASP A 116 2.98 -8.32 -7.75
C ASP A 116 3.35 -7.10 -6.86
N PHE A 117 3.70 -5.97 -7.48
CA PHE A 117 3.93 -4.71 -6.77
C PHE A 117 2.64 -3.96 -6.38
N CYS A 118 1.47 -4.35 -6.90
CA CYS A 118 0.21 -3.71 -6.55
C CYS A 118 -0.13 -3.89 -5.06
N SER A 119 -0.89 -2.96 -4.52
CA SER A 119 -1.41 -2.99 -3.16
C SER A 119 -2.74 -3.74 -3.09
N VAL A 120 -3.10 -4.21 -1.89
CA VAL A 120 -4.45 -4.75 -1.60
C VAL A 120 -5.52 -3.73 -2.00
N PHE A 121 -5.35 -2.47 -1.63
CA PHE A 121 -6.28 -1.39 -2.00
C PHE A 121 -6.53 -1.27 -3.51
N GLN A 122 -5.49 -1.41 -4.34
CA GLN A 122 -5.65 -1.42 -5.80
C GLN A 122 -6.39 -2.67 -6.29
N ALA A 123 -6.14 -3.83 -5.66
CA ALA A 123 -6.84 -5.08 -5.98
C ALA A 123 -8.34 -4.97 -5.67
N GLU A 124 -8.69 -4.41 -4.52
CA GLU A 124 -10.07 -4.14 -4.10
C GLU A 124 -10.81 -3.23 -5.08
N LEU A 125 -10.20 -2.09 -5.43
CA LEU A 125 -10.77 -1.18 -6.43
C LEU A 125 -10.89 -1.85 -7.81
N ALA A 126 -9.90 -2.66 -8.21
CA ALA A 126 -9.96 -3.40 -9.47
C ALA A 126 -11.09 -4.44 -9.47
N ALA A 127 -11.34 -5.11 -8.34
CA ALA A 127 -12.46 -6.03 -8.17
C ALA A 127 -13.81 -5.33 -8.36
N ILE A 128 -14.01 -4.20 -7.69
CA ILE A 128 -15.23 -3.37 -7.82
C ILE A 128 -15.39 -2.85 -9.25
N LEU A 129 -14.32 -2.33 -9.85
CA LEU A 129 -14.32 -1.91 -11.26
C LEU A 129 -14.75 -3.05 -12.16
N LYS A 130 -14.26 -4.27 -11.91
CA LYS A 130 -14.60 -5.44 -12.71
C LYS A 130 -16.06 -5.85 -12.57
N ALA A 131 -16.62 -5.73 -11.36
CA ALA A 131 -18.05 -5.97 -11.12
C ALA A 131 -18.89 -5.01 -11.97
N ILE A 132 -18.59 -3.71 -11.92
CA ILE A 132 -19.33 -2.68 -12.68
C ILE A 132 -19.15 -2.85 -14.19
N GLU A 133 -17.94 -3.17 -14.67
CA GLU A 133 -17.73 -3.51 -16.08
C GLU A 133 -18.58 -4.69 -16.53
N THR A 134 -18.75 -5.68 -15.65
CA THR A 134 -19.59 -6.86 -15.92
C THR A 134 -21.06 -6.47 -16.01
N MET A 135 -21.52 -5.56 -15.14
CA MET A 135 -22.87 -5.00 -15.21
C MET A 135 -23.10 -4.24 -16.52
N CYS A 136 -22.19 -3.35 -16.91
CA CYS A 136 -22.30 -2.60 -18.17
C CYS A 136 -22.35 -3.51 -19.41
N LYS A 137 -21.72 -4.68 -19.37
CA LYS A 137 -21.67 -5.63 -20.50
C LYS A 137 -22.88 -6.57 -20.57
N LYS A 138 -23.62 -6.74 -19.48
CA LYS A 138 -24.68 -7.76 -19.37
C LYS A 138 -25.99 -7.11 -18.92
N PRO A 139 -26.98 -6.97 -19.82
CA PRO A 139 -28.28 -6.36 -19.49
C PRO A 139 -28.98 -7.00 -18.30
N LYS A 140 -28.83 -8.32 -18.09
CA LYS A 140 -29.40 -9.02 -16.93
C LYS A 140 -28.87 -8.53 -15.56
N PHE A 141 -27.79 -7.75 -15.55
CA PHE A 141 -27.16 -7.17 -14.37
C PHE A 141 -27.29 -5.65 -14.34
N GLN A 142 -28.28 -5.09 -15.06
CA GLN A 142 -28.47 -3.64 -15.15
C GLN A 142 -28.71 -3.00 -13.77
N SER A 143 -29.30 -3.72 -12.82
CA SER A 143 -29.34 -3.33 -11.40
C SER A 143 -28.73 -4.42 -10.51
N ALA A 144 -27.88 -4.03 -9.56
CA ALA A 144 -27.20 -4.97 -8.66
C ALA A 144 -26.76 -4.33 -7.34
N ASN A 145 -26.50 -5.19 -6.36
CA ASN A 145 -25.86 -4.85 -5.10
C ASN A 145 -24.38 -5.19 -5.19
N ILE A 146 -23.48 -4.27 -4.82
CA ILE A 146 -22.04 -4.53 -4.71
C ILE A 146 -21.67 -4.56 -3.24
N LEU A 147 -21.07 -5.67 -2.80
CA LEU A 147 -20.65 -5.92 -1.44
C LEU A 147 -19.14 -6.12 -1.41
N SER A 148 -18.46 -5.36 -0.55
CA SER A 148 -17.01 -5.45 -0.34
C SER A 148 -16.72 -5.30 1.14
N ASP A 149 -15.74 -6.03 1.65
CA ASP A 149 -15.22 -5.84 3.00
C ASP A 149 -14.12 -4.78 3.09
N SER A 150 -13.70 -4.22 1.96
CA SER A 150 -12.78 -3.09 1.90
C SER A 150 -13.49 -1.76 2.12
N ARG A 151 -13.62 -1.38 3.38
CA ARG A 151 -14.15 -0.06 3.77
C ARG A 151 -13.39 1.09 3.09
N SER A 152 -12.06 0.97 3.00
CA SER A 152 -11.23 1.98 2.35
C SER A 152 -11.54 2.17 0.87
N ALA A 153 -11.83 1.09 0.13
CA ALA A 153 -12.22 1.16 -1.27
C ALA A 153 -13.59 1.83 -1.43
N LEU A 154 -14.56 1.45 -0.59
CA LEU A 154 -15.90 2.05 -0.58
C LEU A 154 -15.87 3.54 -0.19
N GLU A 155 -15.09 3.93 0.81
CA GLU A 155 -14.88 5.34 1.18
C GLU A 155 -14.23 6.13 0.05
N SER A 156 -13.26 5.54 -0.66
CA SER A 156 -12.68 6.19 -1.85
C SER A 156 -13.71 6.43 -2.94
N ILE A 157 -14.61 5.46 -3.20
CA ILE A 157 -15.69 5.60 -4.19
C ILE A 157 -16.75 6.60 -3.72
N ALA A 158 -17.03 6.65 -2.42
CA ALA A 158 -17.96 7.58 -1.80
C ALA A 158 -17.52 9.05 -1.94
N ASP A 159 -16.21 9.29 -1.98
CA ASP A 159 -15.62 10.63 -2.15
C ASP A 159 -16.16 11.32 -3.42
N PRO A 160 -16.78 12.52 -3.31
CA PRO A 160 -17.23 13.31 -4.45
C PRO A 160 -16.07 13.89 -5.28
N CYS A 161 -14.84 13.92 -4.76
CA CYS A 161 -13.63 14.41 -5.43
C CYS A 161 -12.56 13.30 -5.57
N PRO A 162 -12.87 12.20 -6.28
CA PRO A 162 -11.96 11.06 -6.43
C PRO A 162 -10.69 11.45 -7.20
N LEU A 163 -9.53 11.42 -6.54
CA LEU A 163 -8.23 11.65 -7.21
C LEU A 163 -7.53 10.35 -7.62
N HIS A 164 -8.01 9.21 -7.16
CA HIS A 164 -7.41 7.92 -7.48
C HIS A 164 -7.91 7.43 -8.86
N PRO A 165 -7.02 7.00 -9.77
CA PRO A 165 -7.40 6.67 -11.15
C PRO A 165 -8.41 5.51 -11.26
N LEU A 166 -8.26 4.44 -10.46
CA LEU A 166 -9.24 3.35 -10.44
C LEU A 166 -10.62 3.83 -9.93
N THR A 167 -10.65 4.68 -8.90
CA THR A 167 -11.89 5.25 -8.36
C THR A 167 -12.58 6.15 -9.38
N MET A 168 -11.81 6.95 -10.12
CA MET A 168 -12.32 7.75 -11.23
C MET A 168 -12.94 6.87 -12.32
N ALA A 169 -12.25 5.80 -12.73
CA ALA A 169 -12.78 4.85 -13.70
C ALA A 169 -14.08 4.18 -13.22
N ILE A 170 -14.14 3.78 -11.94
CA ILE A 170 -15.34 3.25 -11.29
C ILE A 170 -16.48 4.24 -11.40
N ARG A 171 -16.28 5.49 -10.99
CA ARG A 171 -17.33 6.52 -10.97
C ARG A 171 -17.82 6.88 -12.36
N GLN A 172 -16.92 6.96 -13.35
CA GLN A 172 -17.31 7.16 -14.75
C GLN A 172 -18.18 6.00 -15.27
N LYS A 173 -17.81 4.74 -14.98
CA LYS A 173 -18.61 3.58 -15.38
C LYS A 173 -19.96 3.52 -14.65
N LEU A 174 -19.99 3.87 -13.37
CA LEU A 174 -21.24 4.00 -12.61
C LEU A 174 -22.16 5.05 -13.20
N GLN A 175 -21.62 6.23 -13.57
CA GLN A 175 -22.42 7.29 -14.19
C GLN A 175 -23.05 6.81 -15.50
N ASN A 176 -22.28 6.14 -16.36
CA ASN A 176 -22.79 5.58 -17.61
C ASN A 176 -23.87 4.51 -17.36
N LEU A 177 -23.66 3.64 -16.38
CA LEU A 177 -24.62 2.62 -15.99
C LEU A 177 -25.94 3.24 -15.49
N VAL A 178 -25.86 4.27 -14.65
CA VAL A 178 -27.04 4.99 -14.14
C VAL A 178 -27.77 5.74 -15.26
N GLN A 179 -27.05 6.37 -16.18
CA GLN A 179 -27.64 7.01 -17.37
C GLN A 179 -28.36 6.00 -18.28
N SER A 180 -27.90 4.75 -18.32
CA SER A 180 -28.58 3.67 -19.04
C SER A 180 -29.75 3.04 -18.27
N GLY A 181 -30.19 3.65 -17.16
CA GLY A 181 -31.31 3.17 -16.33
C GLY A 181 -30.93 2.13 -15.28
N GLY A 182 -29.64 1.81 -15.14
CA GLY A 182 -29.15 0.88 -14.13
C GLY A 182 -29.12 1.47 -12.72
N LYS A 183 -29.16 0.60 -11.71
CA LYS A 183 -29.10 0.99 -10.30
C LYS A 183 -28.06 0.16 -9.55
N VAL A 184 -27.21 0.83 -8.78
CA VAL A 184 -26.17 0.18 -7.98
C VAL A 184 -26.29 0.64 -6.55
N GLN A 185 -26.29 -0.32 -5.62
CA GLN A 185 -26.19 -0.05 -4.19
C GLN A 185 -24.91 -0.68 -3.64
N PHE A 186 -24.21 0.06 -2.80
CA PHE A 186 -22.97 -0.40 -2.17
C PHE A 186 -23.21 -0.80 -0.72
N TYR A 187 -22.56 -1.87 -0.32
CA TYR A 187 -22.60 -2.39 1.05
C TYR A 187 -21.19 -2.73 1.51
N TRP A 188 -20.84 -2.23 2.68
CA TRP A 188 -19.67 -2.71 3.40
C TRP A 188 -20.08 -3.92 4.23
N VAL A 189 -19.45 -5.06 3.97
CA VAL A 189 -19.65 -6.29 4.75
C VAL A 189 -18.46 -6.51 5.66
N LYS A 190 -18.70 -7.05 6.86
CA LYS A 190 -17.58 -7.39 7.75
C LYS A 190 -16.83 -8.61 7.20
N ALA A 191 -15.49 -8.54 7.13
CA ALA A 191 -14.65 -9.65 6.72
C ALA A 191 -14.74 -10.82 7.73
N HIS A 192 -14.66 -12.06 7.23
CA HIS A 192 -14.52 -13.30 8.02
C HIS A 192 -15.61 -13.53 9.08
N VAL A 193 -16.87 -13.25 8.74
CA VAL A 193 -18.03 -13.49 9.63
C VAL A 193 -19.02 -14.54 9.10
N GLY A 194 -18.62 -15.42 8.17
CA GLY A 194 -19.51 -16.46 7.65
C GLY A 194 -20.44 -16.01 6.51
N ILE A 195 -20.23 -14.83 5.93
CA ILE A 195 -21.00 -14.40 4.74
C ILE A 195 -20.46 -15.17 3.54
N LEU A 196 -21.22 -16.19 3.11
CA LEU A 196 -20.80 -17.17 2.10
C LEU A 196 -20.24 -16.53 0.82
N GLY A 197 -20.91 -15.50 0.30
CA GLY A 197 -20.47 -14.80 -0.92
C GLY A 197 -19.16 -14.03 -0.73
N ASN A 198 -18.92 -13.46 0.46
CA ASN A 198 -17.69 -12.74 0.77
C ASN A 198 -16.51 -13.69 0.91
N GLU A 199 -16.69 -14.77 1.68
CA GLU A 199 -15.67 -15.82 1.85
C GLU A 199 -15.30 -16.45 0.51
N ARG A 200 -16.31 -16.67 -0.34
CA ARG A 200 -16.09 -17.15 -1.70
C ARG A 200 -15.24 -16.18 -2.53
N ALA A 201 -15.48 -14.87 -2.43
CA ALA A 201 -14.68 -13.87 -3.15
C ALA A 201 -13.22 -13.84 -2.65
N ASP A 202 -13.00 -13.87 -1.34
CA ASP A 202 -11.67 -13.93 -0.71
C ASP A 202 -10.87 -15.16 -1.18
N ASP A 203 -11.49 -16.35 -1.14
CA ASP A 203 -10.87 -17.59 -1.62
C ASP A 203 -10.48 -17.52 -3.11
N LEU A 204 -11.35 -16.93 -3.94
CA LEU A 204 -11.11 -16.76 -5.37
C LEU A 204 -9.98 -15.76 -5.63
N ALA A 205 -9.87 -14.70 -4.84
CA ALA A 205 -8.81 -13.69 -4.97
C ALA A 205 -7.46 -14.26 -4.57
N LYS A 206 -7.39 -14.97 -3.43
CA LYS A 206 -6.20 -15.73 -3.00
C LYS A 206 -5.77 -16.76 -4.04
N THR A 207 -6.73 -17.51 -4.57
CA THR A 207 -6.48 -18.50 -5.63
C THR A 207 -5.96 -17.84 -6.90
N ALA A 208 -6.52 -16.67 -7.29
CA ALA A 208 -6.04 -15.92 -8.44
C ALA A 208 -4.59 -15.44 -8.22
N ALA A 209 -4.26 -14.90 -7.06
CA ALA A 209 -2.91 -14.44 -6.73
C ALA A 209 -1.88 -15.57 -6.88
N LEU A 210 -2.16 -16.76 -6.33
CA LEU A 210 -1.19 -17.85 -6.26
C LEU A 210 -1.13 -18.71 -7.53
N LYS A 211 -2.29 -19.04 -8.12
CA LYS A 211 -2.40 -20.10 -9.14
C LYS A 211 -2.58 -19.58 -10.57
N LYS A 212 -3.12 -18.38 -10.79
CA LYS A 212 -3.31 -17.88 -12.16
C LYS A 212 -1.99 -17.44 -12.79
N LYS A 213 -1.77 -17.86 -14.03
CA LYS A 213 -0.59 -17.52 -14.85
C LYS A 213 -0.93 -16.56 -16.00
N THR A 214 -2.12 -15.95 -15.97
CA THR A 214 -2.56 -14.97 -16.97
C THR A 214 -1.80 -13.66 -16.82
N LYS A 215 -1.68 -12.90 -17.92
CA LYS A 215 -1.15 -11.52 -17.87
C LYS A 215 -1.93 -10.69 -16.84
N PRO A 216 -1.26 -9.93 -15.97
CA PRO A 216 -1.91 -9.00 -15.06
C PRO A 216 -2.80 -7.99 -15.78
N ILE A 217 -3.99 -7.73 -15.24
CA ILE A 217 -4.93 -6.75 -15.82
C ILE A 217 -4.58 -5.31 -15.44
N TYR A 218 -3.78 -5.14 -14.38
CA TYR A 218 -3.38 -3.84 -13.86
C TYR A 218 -1.91 -3.88 -13.45
N ASP A 219 -1.15 -2.88 -13.87
CA ASP A 219 0.31 -2.86 -13.79
C ASP A 219 0.90 -1.49 -13.45
N ARG A 220 0.11 -0.60 -12.85
CA ARG A 220 0.62 0.67 -12.30
C ARG A 220 1.04 0.51 -10.86
N PHE A 221 2.27 0.89 -10.54
CA PHE A 221 2.78 0.71 -9.18
C PHE A 221 2.32 1.82 -8.24
N PRO A 222 1.97 1.50 -6.98
CA PRO A 222 1.53 2.48 -6.02
C PRO A 222 2.70 3.28 -5.43
N LEU A 223 2.41 4.47 -4.89
CA LEU A 223 3.42 5.35 -4.26
C LEU A 223 4.13 4.67 -3.09
N THR A 224 3.42 3.81 -2.35
CA THR A 224 3.96 3.04 -1.23
C THR A 224 5.05 2.08 -1.68
N TYR A 225 4.88 1.44 -2.84
CA TYR A 225 5.89 0.57 -3.44
C TYR A 225 7.13 1.37 -3.84
N ALA A 226 6.95 2.49 -4.56
CA ALA A 226 8.05 3.35 -4.95
C ALA A 226 8.86 3.85 -3.74
N LYS A 227 8.18 4.35 -2.70
CA LYS A 227 8.83 4.78 -1.44
C LYS A 227 9.63 3.65 -0.79
N LYS A 228 9.07 2.43 -0.77
CA LYS A 228 9.77 1.26 -0.22
C LYS A 228 11.05 0.98 -0.99
N GLN A 229 11.00 0.92 -2.32
CA GLN A 229 12.16 0.61 -3.16
C GLN A 229 13.27 1.67 -3.02
N ILE A 230 12.90 2.96 -3.07
CA ILE A 230 13.82 4.08 -2.87
C ILE A 230 14.47 4.01 -1.48
N ARG A 231 13.69 3.65 -0.45
CA ARG A 231 14.18 3.50 0.92
C ARG A 231 15.18 2.36 1.04
N GLU A 232 14.88 1.19 0.47
CA GLU A 232 15.79 0.03 0.47
C GLU A 232 17.12 0.38 -0.20
N LYS A 233 17.08 0.97 -1.41
CA LYS A 233 18.27 1.46 -2.13
C LYS A 233 19.09 2.45 -1.30
N SER A 234 18.42 3.35 -0.57
CA SER A 234 19.08 4.32 0.30
C SER A 234 19.71 3.70 1.53
N LEU A 235 19.09 2.67 2.11
CA LEU A 235 19.66 1.92 3.23
C LEU A 235 20.90 1.13 2.79
N ASP A 236 20.90 0.54 1.60
CA ASP A 236 22.06 -0.17 1.07
C ASP A 236 23.24 0.78 0.82
N LYS A 237 22.97 1.94 0.20
CA LYS A 237 23.98 3.00 0.04
C LYS A 237 24.51 3.50 1.39
N TRP A 238 23.63 3.66 2.37
CA TRP A 238 24.04 4.08 3.71
C TRP A 238 24.93 3.02 4.37
N GLN A 239 24.58 1.74 4.26
CA GLN A 239 25.40 0.66 4.79
C GLN A 239 26.79 0.65 4.17
N ASN A 240 26.92 0.81 2.85
CA ASN A 240 28.22 0.84 2.18
C ASN A 240 29.07 2.03 2.66
N LEU A 241 28.51 3.24 2.67
CA LEU A 241 29.19 4.44 3.19
C LEU A 241 29.60 4.28 4.65
N TYR A 242 28.74 3.65 5.46
CA TYR A 242 29.02 3.38 6.85
C TYR A 242 30.15 2.37 6.99
N THR A 243 30.19 1.29 6.22
CA THR A 243 31.28 0.31 6.25
C THR A 243 32.61 0.93 5.80
N GLU A 244 32.61 1.71 4.72
CA GLU A 244 33.82 2.29 4.10
C GLU A 244 34.46 3.43 4.90
N THR A 245 33.70 4.15 5.74
CA THR A 245 34.28 5.27 6.48
C THR A 245 35.33 4.82 7.52
N ASN A 246 36.46 5.51 7.62
CA ASN A 246 37.44 5.27 8.69
C ASN A 246 37.00 5.80 10.06
N THR A 247 35.85 6.48 10.12
CA THR A 247 35.27 7.02 11.36
C THR A 247 34.28 6.05 11.99
N ALA A 248 33.84 6.34 13.22
CA ALA A 248 32.83 5.53 13.94
C ALA A 248 33.26 4.07 14.23
N ALA A 249 34.56 3.76 14.31
CA ALA A 249 35.07 2.40 14.51
C ALA A 249 34.44 1.69 15.73
N ILE A 250 34.41 2.37 16.89
CA ILE A 250 33.77 1.83 18.10
C ILE A 250 32.26 1.62 17.89
N THR A 251 31.58 2.58 17.27
CA THR A 251 30.14 2.45 16.96
C THR A 251 29.85 1.27 16.05
N LYS A 252 30.72 0.98 15.07
CA LYS A 252 30.59 -0.19 14.20
C LYS A 252 30.74 -1.52 14.95
N MET A 253 31.54 -1.57 16.02
CA MET A 253 31.68 -2.79 16.82
C MET A 253 30.35 -3.17 17.48
N PHE A 254 29.60 -2.18 17.97
CA PHE A 254 28.30 -2.40 18.61
C PHE A 254 27.14 -2.44 17.61
N LEU A 255 27.22 -1.60 16.57
CA LEU A 255 26.17 -1.36 15.59
C LEU A 255 26.77 -1.47 14.17
N PRO A 256 27.11 -2.68 13.69
CA PRO A 256 27.75 -2.87 12.38
C PRO A 256 26.79 -2.68 11.21
N ASP A 257 25.49 -2.92 11.44
CA ASP A 257 24.44 -2.88 10.42
C ASP A 257 23.48 -1.72 10.72
N VAL A 258 23.36 -0.77 9.78
CA VAL A 258 22.53 0.43 9.94
C VAL A 258 21.03 0.12 10.01
N ARG A 259 20.58 -0.97 9.40
CA ARG A 259 19.18 -1.43 9.42
C ARG A 259 18.82 -1.98 10.80
N LYS A 260 19.74 -2.74 11.40
CA LYS A 260 19.58 -3.27 12.76
C LYS A 260 19.76 -2.17 13.80
N ALA A 261 20.72 -1.27 13.57
CA ALA A 261 21.00 -0.16 14.47
C ALA A 261 19.77 0.71 14.72
N TYR A 262 18.99 1.00 13.67
CA TYR A 262 17.74 1.76 13.81
C TYR A 262 16.75 1.14 14.81
N LYS A 263 16.61 -0.19 14.82
CA LYS A 263 15.71 -0.88 15.75
C LYS A 263 16.22 -0.78 17.19
N ILE A 264 17.52 -1.05 17.38
CA ILE A 264 18.18 -1.03 18.68
C ILE A 264 18.14 0.38 19.30
N VAL A 265 18.53 1.40 18.52
CA VAL A 265 18.56 2.81 18.94
C VAL A 265 17.18 3.33 19.35
N LYS A 266 16.11 2.81 18.74
CA LYS A 266 14.74 3.22 19.08
C LYS A 266 14.25 2.60 20.41
N GLU A 267 14.85 1.50 20.83
CA GLU A 267 14.45 0.75 22.04
C GLU A 267 15.27 1.14 23.28
N ILE A 268 16.33 1.93 23.11
CA ILE A 268 17.25 2.33 24.19
C ILE A 268 17.15 3.84 24.40
N ASP A 269 17.10 4.27 25.65
CA ASP A 269 17.30 5.68 26.00
C ASP A 269 18.77 6.06 25.84
N ILE A 270 19.05 6.84 24.81
CA ILE A 270 20.41 7.33 24.55
C ILE A 270 20.67 8.55 25.43
N ASP A 271 21.32 8.31 26.56
CA ASP A 271 21.87 9.34 27.44
C ASP A 271 23.34 9.66 27.11
N ASN A 272 23.94 10.57 27.87
CA ASN A 272 25.33 10.97 27.69
C ASN A 272 26.30 9.79 27.90
N THR A 273 26.01 8.92 28.88
CA THR A 273 26.83 7.75 29.22
C THR A 273 26.84 6.75 28.07
N THR A 274 25.66 6.42 27.55
CA THR A 274 25.45 5.51 26.43
C THR A 274 26.08 6.06 25.16
N THR A 275 25.95 7.36 24.91
CA THR A 275 26.62 8.03 23.78
C THR A 275 28.13 7.90 23.88
N HIS A 276 28.71 8.17 25.04
CA HIS A 276 30.16 8.04 25.27
C HIS A 276 30.66 6.60 25.07
N LEU A 277 29.89 5.61 25.53
CA LEU A 277 30.20 4.20 25.36
C LEU A 277 30.18 3.80 23.87
N LEU A 278 29.06 4.06 23.19
CA LEU A 278 28.84 3.64 21.81
C LEU A 278 29.71 4.38 20.80
N THR A 279 30.22 5.56 21.15
CA THR A 279 31.11 6.35 20.28
C THR A 279 32.59 6.22 20.66
N GLY A 280 32.91 5.71 21.84
CA GLY A 280 34.26 5.71 22.39
C GLY A 280 34.82 7.11 22.68
N HIS A 281 33.95 8.12 22.87
CA HIS A 281 34.33 9.51 23.14
C HIS A 281 34.09 9.92 24.60
N GLY A 282 33.94 8.96 25.52
CA GLY A 282 33.89 9.22 26.97
C GLY A 282 35.27 9.50 27.58
N GLY A 283 35.28 9.99 28.82
CA GLY A 283 36.50 10.15 29.64
C GLY A 283 37.12 8.83 30.09
N ASN A 284 37.15 7.81 29.24
CA ASN A 284 37.81 6.53 29.50
C ASN A 284 39.34 6.67 29.32
N ARG A 285 40.11 5.79 29.97
CA ARG A 285 41.57 5.92 30.02
C ARG A 285 42.22 5.94 28.64
N SER A 286 41.74 5.10 27.74
CA SER A 286 42.19 5.04 26.35
C SER A 286 41.98 6.37 25.60
N TYR A 287 40.84 7.05 25.79
CA TYR A 287 40.59 8.36 25.22
C TYR A 287 41.45 9.44 25.86
N LEU A 288 41.54 9.48 27.19
CA LEU A 288 42.37 10.48 27.91
C LEU A 288 43.86 10.34 27.57
N HIS A 289 44.36 9.11 27.47
CA HIS A 289 45.72 8.82 27.00
C HIS A 289 45.96 9.31 25.57
N ARG A 290 45.00 9.13 24.65
CA ARG A 290 45.08 9.66 23.27
C ARG A 290 45.27 11.19 23.23
N PHE A 291 44.70 11.91 24.19
CA PHE A 291 44.86 13.36 24.34
C PHE A 291 46.03 13.77 25.24
N LYS A 292 46.87 12.82 25.67
CA LYS A 292 48.02 13.04 26.56
C LYS A 292 47.64 13.62 27.92
N LEU A 293 46.44 13.28 28.40
CA LEU A 293 45.96 13.64 29.74
C LEU A 293 46.24 12.54 30.77
N MET A 294 46.71 11.37 30.34
CA MET A 294 47.13 10.25 31.18
C MET A 294 48.27 9.46 30.53
N ASP A 295 49.07 8.79 31.34
CA ASP A 295 50.29 8.07 30.92
C ASP A 295 50.01 6.65 30.38
N SER A 296 48.87 6.06 30.72
CA SER A 296 48.48 4.70 30.31
C SER A 296 47.09 4.66 29.67
N PRO A 297 46.89 3.90 28.57
CA PRO A 297 45.58 3.65 27.99
C PRO A 297 44.77 2.56 28.72
N SER A 298 45.41 1.85 29.68
CA SER A 298 44.85 0.78 30.53
C SER A 298 44.64 1.25 31.97
#